data_AF-A0A6M2BB88-F1
#
_entry.id   AF-A0A6M2BB88-F1
#
_cell.length_a   1.000
_cell.length_b   1.000
_cell.length_c   1.000
_cell.angle_alpha   90.00
_cell.angle_beta   90.00
_cell.angle_gamma   90.00
#
_symmetry.space_group_name_H-M   'P 1'
#
loop_
_entity.id
_entity.type
_entity.pdbx_description
1 polymer ?
#
loop_
_entity_poly.entity_id
_entity_poly.type
_entity_poly.pdbx_seq_one_letter_code
_entity_poly.pdbx_strand_id
1 'polypeptide(L)'
;MPEIRNSVTSLPALDETGNYSYSMVTGRSESNLTAICHKMPDRLIPVIFIPGVMGTNLKSISDKPRQNGGLWRLDNPGTLAWWLSRGPVVRRNLLSPSVSEVDGGAVIDQENATDNALFPSRRDRHWGEVAYMSYGSFLVWLQNALNDFDQCQGGGAGQFD
;
A
#
# COMPACT_ATOMS: atom_id res chain seq x y z
N MET A 1 -48.55 -16.54 -6.30
CA MET A 1 -48.05 -15.91 -5.05
C MET A 1 -46.55 -15.74 -5.20
N PRO A 2 -45.96 -14.57 -4.89
CA PRO A 2 -44.52 -14.41 -4.96
C PRO A 2 -43.87 -15.12 -3.76
N GLU A 3 -42.90 -15.98 -4.05
CA GLU A 3 -42.12 -16.73 -3.06
C GLU A 3 -41.20 -15.74 -2.33
N ILE A 4 -41.41 -15.55 -1.02
CA ILE A 4 -40.54 -14.71 -0.18
C ILE A 4 -39.20 -15.43 -0.07
N ARG A 5 -38.19 -15.00 -0.84
CA ARG A 5 -36.84 -15.54 -0.74
C ARG A 5 -36.21 -15.07 0.57
N ASN A 6 -36.11 -15.99 1.54
CA ASN A 6 -35.31 -15.79 2.75
C ASN A 6 -33.83 -15.95 2.39
N SER A 7 -33.18 -14.88 1.93
CA SER A 7 -31.74 -14.89 1.65
C SER A 7 -30.95 -14.13 2.72
N VAL A 8 -29.88 -14.75 3.22
CA VAL A 8 -28.92 -14.11 4.14
C VAL A 8 -27.60 -13.94 3.40
N THR A 9 -27.11 -12.71 3.33
CA THR A 9 -25.80 -12.41 2.74
C THR A 9 -24.75 -12.41 3.85
N SER A 10 -23.78 -13.31 3.76
CA SER A 10 -22.66 -13.35 4.69
C SER A 10 -21.49 -12.54 4.14
N LEU A 11 -21.07 -11.52 4.88
CA LEU A 11 -19.86 -10.76 4.56
C LEU A 11 -18.62 -11.58 4.96
N PRO A 12 -17.56 -11.58 4.15
CA PRO A 12 -16.32 -12.25 4.49
C PRO A 12 -15.58 -11.48 5.59
N ALA A 13 -14.98 -12.22 6.52
CA ALA A 13 -14.10 -11.73 7.57
C ALA A 13 -12.70 -12.33 7.39
N LEU A 14 -11.66 -11.52 7.58
CA LEU A 14 -10.28 -12.01 7.60
C LEU A 14 -10.02 -12.75 8.91
N ASP A 15 -9.47 -13.95 8.81
CA ASP A 15 -8.96 -14.69 9.96
C ASP A 15 -7.55 -14.23 10.38
N GLU A 16 -7.03 -14.78 11.47
CA GLU A 16 -5.69 -14.47 11.99
C GLU A 16 -4.55 -14.81 11.01
N THR A 17 -4.85 -15.62 9.98
CA THR A 17 -3.91 -16.05 8.94
C THR A 17 -4.04 -15.25 7.65
N GLY A 18 -4.95 -14.26 7.59
CA GLY A 18 -5.20 -13.42 6.42
C GLY A 18 -6.10 -14.07 5.36
N ASN A 19 -6.76 -15.19 5.68
CA ASN A 19 -7.69 -15.86 4.78
C ASN A 19 -9.13 -15.38 5.01
N TYR A 20 -9.95 -15.44 3.96
CA TYR A 20 -11.37 -15.09 4.04
C TYR A 20 -12.20 -16.22 4.63
N SER A 21 -12.93 -15.91 5.70
CA SER A 21 -13.90 -16.78 6.37
C SER A 21 -15.30 -16.20 6.27
N TYR A 22 -16.32 -17.05 6.14
CA TYR A 22 -17.73 -16.64 6.09
C TYR A 22 -18.46 -17.20 7.31
N SER A 23 -19.04 -16.32 8.13
CA SER A 23 -19.92 -16.75 9.21
C SER A 23 -21.30 -17.10 8.62
N MET A 24 -21.71 -18.35 8.79
CA MET A 24 -23.00 -18.85 8.28
C MET A 24 -23.95 -19.13 9.45
N VAL A 25 -25.19 -18.66 9.32
CA VAL A 25 -26.27 -19.00 10.27
C VAL A 25 -27.09 -20.13 9.68
N THR A 26 -27.15 -21.26 10.37
CA THR A 26 -27.97 -22.40 9.97
C THR A 26 -29.43 -22.18 10.37
N GLY A 27 -30.35 -22.23 9.39
CA GLY A 27 -31.79 -22.21 9.62
C GLY A 27 -32.38 -23.62 9.80
N ARG A 28 -33.62 -23.71 10.28
CA ARG A 28 -34.37 -24.98 10.29
C ARG A 28 -34.61 -25.45 8.85
N SER A 29 -34.62 -26.76 8.64
CA SER A 29 -34.74 -27.36 7.29
C SER A 29 -35.97 -26.89 6.50
N GLU A 30 -37.00 -26.41 7.18
CA GLU A 30 -38.27 -25.96 6.60
C GLU A 30 -38.24 -24.49 6.10
N SER A 31 -37.20 -23.71 6.42
CA SER A 31 -37.20 -22.26 6.19
C SER A 31 -36.66 -21.82 4.82
N ASN A 32 -36.31 -22.75 3.93
CA ASN A 32 -35.75 -22.51 2.59
C ASN A 32 -34.72 -21.36 2.56
N LEU A 33 -33.79 -21.36 3.53
CA LEU A 33 -32.82 -20.29 3.71
C LEU A 33 -31.72 -20.41 2.66
N THR A 34 -31.50 -19.36 1.87
CA THR A 34 -30.40 -19.30 0.90
C THR A 34 -29.30 -18.39 1.42
N ALA A 35 -28.10 -18.92 1.64
CA ALA A 35 -26.94 -18.12 1.99
C ALA A 35 -26.22 -17.64 0.71
N ILE A 36 -25.97 -16.34 0.60
CA ILE A 36 -25.20 -15.75 -0.50
C ILE A 36 -23.82 -15.38 0.05
N CYS A 37 -22.77 -15.98 -0.52
CA CYS A 37 -21.37 -15.70 -0.16
C CYS A 37 -20.64 -15.20 -1.40
N HIS A 38 -20.16 -13.96 -1.36
CA HIS A 38 -19.38 -13.39 -2.47
C HIS A 38 -17.96 -13.93 -2.43
N LYS A 39 -17.55 -14.68 -3.45
CA LYS A 39 -16.18 -15.19 -3.59
C LYS A 39 -15.21 -14.02 -3.73
N MET A 40 -14.20 -13.98 -2.86
CA MET A 40 -13.11 -13.01 -2.95
C MET A 40 -12.07 -13.43 -4.00
N PRO A 41 -11.37 -12.46 -4.62
CA PRO A 41 -10.34 -12.76 -5.59
C PRO A 41 -9.19 -13.57 -4.97
N ASP A 42 -8.83 -14.68 -5.61
CA ASP A 42 -7.75 -15.60 -5.21
C ASP A 42 -6.46 -15.40 -6.03
N ARG A 43 -6.50 -14.51 -7.03
CA ARG A 43 -5.38 -14.23 -7.93
C ARG A 43 -4.60 -13.00 -7.47
N LEU A 44 -3.32 -13.21 -7.18
CA LEU A 44 -2.37 -12.14 -6.90
C LEU A 44 -1.74 -11.61 -8.18
N ILE A 45 -1.81 -10.29 -8.41
CA ILE A 45 -1.15 -9.60 -9.52
C ILE A 45 -0.09 -8.65 -8.94
N PRO A 46 1.21 -8.93 -9.12
CA PRO A 46 2.25 -8.05 -8.59
C PRO A 46 2.32 -6.76 -9.40
N VAL A 47 2.29 -5.62 -8.72
CA VAL A 47 2.48 -4.30 -9.32
C VAL A 47 3.87 -3.78 -8.93
N ILE A 48 4.71 -3.52 -9.94
CA ILE A 48 6.06 -2.99 -9.74
C ILE A 48 6.03 -1.49 -10.02
N PHE A 49 6.30 -0.69 -9.00
CA PHE A 49 6.38 0.76 -9.12
C PHE A 49 7.83 1.20 -9.33
N ILE A 50 8.09 1.94 -10.40
CA ILE A 50 9.42 2.49 -10.72
C ILE A 50 9.37 4.01 -10.55
N PRO A 51 10.12 4.59 -9.60
CA PRO A 51 10.12 6.03 -9.37
C PRO A 51 10.83 6.79 -10.51
N GLY A 52 10.50 8.07 -10.63
CA GLY A 52 11.05 8.95 -11.67
C GLY A 52 12.39 9.60 -11.32
N VAL A 53 12.68 10.70 -12.02
CA VAL A 53 13.90 11.51 -11.82
C VAL A 53 14.02 11.95 -10.36
N MET A 54 15.15 11.62 -9.72
CA MET A 54 15.42 11.91 -8.31
C MET A 54 14.37 11.36 -7.33
N GLY A 55 13.62 10.34 -7.76
CA GLY A 55 12.50 9.76 -7.02
C GLY A 55 12.88 8.66 -6.02
N THR A 56 14.16 8.31 -5.90
CA THR A 56 14.67 7.27 -4.99
C THR A 56 15.60 7.90 -3.96
N ASN A 57 15.49 7.48 -2.70
CA ASN A 57 16.37 7.91 -1.63
C ASN A 57 17.75 7.25 -1.76
N LEU A 58 18.81 8.01 -1.48
CA LEU A 58 20.20 7.58 -1.56
C LEU A 58 20.93 7.78 -0.23
N LYS A 59 21.79 6.82 0.10
CA LYS A 59 22.74 6.86 1.22
C LYS A 59 24.16 6.58 0.74
N SER A 60 25.16 6.84 1.59
CA SER A 60 26.57 6.60 1.25
C SER A 60 26.88 5.11 1.34
N ILE A 61 27.64 4.59 0.37
CA ILE A 61 28.21 3.23 0.43
C ILE A 61 29.25 3.12 1.55
N SER A 62 29.96 4.21 1.85
CA SER A 62 31.03 4.19 2.84
C SER A 62 30.50 4.47 4.25
N ASP A 63 30.85 3.56 5.16
CA ASP A 63 30.57 3.49 6.61
C ASP A 63 31.19 4.64 7.44
N LYS A 64 31.58 5.74 6.78
CA LYS A 64 32.04 6.95 7.46
C LYS A 64 30.89 7.49 8.31
N PRO A 65 31.18 8.02 9.52
CA PRO A 65 30.15 8.41 10.47
C PRO A 65 29.15 9.30 9.75
N ARG A 66 27.90 8.82 9.71
CA ARG A 66 26.72 9.50 9.18
C ARG A 66 26.94 11.00 9.28
N GLN A 67 27.27 11.66 8.17
CA GLN A 67 26.84 13.04 8.08
C GLN A 67 25.33 12.93 8.26
N ASN A 68 24.80 13.49 9.35
CA ASN A 68 23.52 13.16 9.99
C ASN A 68 22.25 13.30 9.10
N GLY A 69 22.39 13.47 7.79
CA GLY A 69 21.32 13.34 6.82
C GLY A 69 21.75 12.44 5.67
N GLY A 70 20.85 11.54 5.27
CA GLY A 70 20.97 10.74 4.06
C GLY A 70 21.45 11.57 2.86
N LEU A 71 22.13 10.90 1.95
CA LEU A 71 22.83 11.52 0.82
C LEU A 71 21.86 12.23 -0.10
N TRP A 72 20.69 11.66 -0.31
CA TRP A 72 19.52 12.29 -0.90
C TRP A 72 18.30 11.65 -0.27
N ARG A 73 17.55 12.39 0.55
CA ARG A 73 16.34 11.85 1.18
C ARG A 73 15.21 12.86 1.15
N LEU A 74 14.11 12.47 0.53
CA LEU A 74 12.95 13.32 0.30
C LEU A 74 11.77 12.91 1.19
N ASP A 75 12.01 12.91 2.50
CA ASP A 75 10.99 12.59 3.52
C ASP A 75 10.03 13.75 3.73
N ASN A 76 10.55 14.97 3.82
CA ASN A 76 9.78 16.16 4.16
C ASN A 76 10.43 17.43 3.60
N PRO A 77 9.69 18.57 3.55
CA PRO A 77 10.23 19.82 3.04
C PRO A 77 11.51 20.29 3.73
N GLY A 78 11.71 19.94 5.01
CA GLY A 78 12.90 20.28 5.77
C GLY A 78 14.15 19.55 5.27
N THR A 79 14.05 18.25 4.97
CA THR A 79 15.18 17.50 4.40
C THR A 79 15.56 18.02 3.01
N LEU A 80 14.58 18.42 2.21
CA LEU A 80 14.81 19.08 0.93
C LEU A 80 15.49 20.44 1.10
N ALA A 81 15.00 21.29 1.99
CA ALA A 81 15.58 22.61 2.24
C ALA A 81 17.04 22.54 2.70
N TRP A 82 17.36 21.58 3.59
CA TRP A 82 18.73 21.30 4.01
C TRP A 82 19.62 20.84 2.86
N TRP A 83 19.08 20.10 1.89
CA TRP A 83 19.83 19.73 0.69
C TRP A 83 20.04 20.92 -0.25
N LEU A 84 19.02 21.78 -0.39
CA LEU A 84 19.05 23.01 -1.18
C LEU A 84 20.02 24.06 -0.64
N SER A 85 20.42 24.00 0.63
CA SER A 85 21.47 24.86 1.20
C SER A 85 22.89 24.37 0.93
N ARG A 86 23.10 23.11 0.49
CA ARG A 86 24.45 22.58 0.21
C ARG A 86 25.10 23.23 -1.02
N GLY A 87 26.38 23.54 -0.93
CA GLY A 87 27.16 24.11 -2.03
C GLY A 87 27.36 23.15 -3.22
N PRO A 88 27.65 23.69 -4.42
CA PRO A 88 27.75 22.91 -5.66
C PRO A 88 28.87 21.85 -5.64
N VAL A 89 30.03 22.18 -5.08
CA VAL A 89 31.17 21.24 -4.95
C VAL A 89 30.80 20.05 -4.06
N VAL A 90 30.11 20.33 -2.95
CA VAL A 90 29.65 19.30 -2.01
C VAL A 90 28.61 18.40 -2.67
N ARG A 91 27.63 18.95 -3.38
CA ARG A 91 26.61 18.17 -4.10
C ARG A 91 27.22 17.24 -5.15
N ARG A 92 28.19 17.73 -5.93
CA ARG A 92 28.87 16.93 -6.96
C ARG A 92 29.59 15.72 -6.35
N ASN A 93 30.33 15.94 -5.27
CA ASN A 93 31.10 14.88 -4.63
C ASN A 93 30.19 13.86 -3.93
N LEU A 94 29.06 14.31 -3.41
CA LEU A 94 28.08 13.47 -2.74
C LEU A 94 27.24 12.64 -3.74
N LEU A 95 26.63 13.26 -4.76
CA LEU A 95 25.77 12.58 -5.73
C LEU A 95 26.57 11.86 -6.84
N SER A 96 27.70 11.26 -6.48
CA SER A 96 28.49 10.46 -7.42
C SER A 96 27.99 9.01 -7.40
N PRO A 97 27.69 8.39 -8.57
CA PRO A 97 27.18 7.02 -8.64
C PRO A 97 28.07 5.97 -7.96
N SER A 98 29.38 6.23 -7.90
CA SER A 98 30.37 5.34 -7.27
C SER A 98 30.36 5.37 -5.74
N VAL A 99 29.63 6.31 -5.11
CA VAL A 99 29.60 6.49 -3.65
C VAL A 99 28.19 6.44 -3.06
N SER A 100 27.16 6.30 -3.90
CA SER A 100 25.76 6.31 -3.50
C SER A 100 25.09 4.96 -3.72
N GLU A 101 24.28 4.52 -2.77
CA GLU A 101 23.40 3.36 -2.88
C GLU A 101 21.97 3.70 -2.44
N VAL A 102 21.01 2.84 -2.76
CA VAL A 102 19.60 3.02 -2.42
C VAL A 102 19.41 2.95 -0.89
N ASP A 103 18.57 3.85 -0.37
CA ASP A 103 18.26 3.95 1.05
C ASP A 103 16.81 3.52 1.32
N GLY A 104 16.61 2.27 1.76
CA GLY A 104 15.30 1.78 2.23
C GLY A 104 14.91 2.24 3.64
N GLY A 105 15.72 3.07 4.29
CA GLY A 105 15.54 3.53 5.66
C GLY A 105 14.65 4.76 5.83
N ALA A 106 13.98 5.21 4.77
CA ALA A 106 13.19 6.44 4.78
C ALA A 106 11.84 6.29 5.51
N VAL A 107 11.13 7.41 5.62
CA VAL A 107 9.80 7.47 6.23
C VAL A 107 8.79 6.70 5.36
N ILE A 108 7.90 5.97 6.02
CA ILE A 108 6.77 5.26 5.39
C ILE A 108 5.52 5.54 6.21
N ASP A 109 4.37 5.58 5.55
CA ASP A 109 3.07 5.70 6.23
C ASP A 109 2.78 4.49 7.11
N GLN A 110 2.09 4.72 8.22
CA GLN A 110 1.67 3.64 9.12
C GLN A 110 0.68 2.69 8.43
N GLU A 111 0.84 1.40 8.72
CA GLU A 111 0.01 0.33 8.21
C GLU A 111 -1.14 0.06 9.18
N ASN A 112 -2.32 -0.25 8.65
CA ASN A 112 -3.45 -0.68 9.46
C ASN A 112 -3.46 -2.22 9.60
N ALA A 113 -4.32 -2.74 10.48
CA ALA A 113 -4.41 -4.18 10.72
C ALA A 113 -4.82 -4.96 9.46
N THR A 114 -5.69 -4.39 8.63
CA THR A 114 -6.16 -5.00 7.38
C THR A 114 -5.02 -5.13 6.35
N ASP A 115 -4.23 -4.07 6.17
CA ASP A 115 -3.07 -4.04 5.28
C ASP A 115 -2.06 -5.12 5.69
N ASN A 116 -1.78 -5.23 6.99
CA ASN A 116 -0.83 -6.22 7.53
C ASN A 116 -1.34 -7.66 7.43
N ALA A 117 -2.65 -7.87 7.36
CA ALA A 117 -3.23 -9.20 7.14
C ALA A 117 -3.18 -9.61 5.66
N LEU A 118 -3.27 -8.65 4.74
CA LEU A 118 -3.32 -8.90 3.29
C LEU A 118 -1.94 -8.85 2.62
N PHE A 119 -1.01 -8.05 3.14
CA PHE A 119 0.28 -7.77 2.50
C PHE A 119 1.43 -7.87 3.50
N PRO A 120 2.66 -8.21 3.02
CA PRO A 120 3.88 -7.93 3.76
C PRO A 120 4.01 -6.43 4.06
N SER A 121 4.81 -6.10 5.07
CA SER A 121 4.99 -4.72 5.48
C SER A 121 5.45 -3.83 4.31
N ARG A 122 5.05 -2.57 4.31
CA ARG A 122 5.47 -1.54 3.33
C ARG A 122 6.98 -1.44 3.27
N ARG A 123 7.67 -1.70 4.38
CA ARG A 123 9.14 -1.75 4.45
C ARG A 123 9.71 -2.94 3.69
N ASP A 124 9.14 -4.14 3.86
CA ASP A 124 9.53 -5.34 3.10
C ASP A 124 9.18 -5.21 1.61
N ARG A 125 8.20 -4.37 1.28
CA ARG A 125 7.85 -3.99 -0.10
C ARG A 125 8.64 -2.80 -0.63
N HIS A 126 9.70 -2.38 0.08
CA HIS A 126 10.64 -1.34 -0.35
C HIS A 126 10.04 0.07 -0.51
N TRP A 127 8.92 0.39 0.14
CA TRP A 127 8.33 1.74 0.06
C TRP A 127 9.22 2.81 0.68
N GLY A 128 10.12 2.43 1.59
CA GLY A 128 11.13 3.33 2.14
C GLY A 128 12.23 3.73 1.14
N GLU A 129 12.31 3.11 -0.04
CA GLU A 129 13.31 3.46 -1.05
C GLU A 129 12.88 4.65 -1.91
N VAL A 130 11.58 4.91 -2.02
CA VAL A 130 11.05 6.00 -2.84
C VAL A 130 10.95 7.31 -2.06
N ALA A 131 10.97 8.42 -2.79
CA ALA A 131 10.78 9.75 -2.28
C ALA A 131 9.37 9.91 -1.69
N TYR A 132 9.27 9.88 -0.35
CA TYR A 132 8.00 9.91 0.37
C TYR A 132 7.17 11.15 0.02
N MET A 133 7.78 12.33 -0.10
CA MET A 133 7.05 13.56 -0.47
C MET A 133 6.34 13.48 -1.83
N SER A 134 6.87 12.67 -2.75
CA SER A 134 6.31 12.55 -4.10
C SER A 134 5.40 11.34 -4.24
N TYR A 135 5.73 10.24 -3.57
CA TYR A 135 5.10 8.95 -3.83
C TYR A 135 4.44 8.29 -2.62
N GLY A 136 4.65 8.79 -1.39
CA GLY A 136 4.12 8.16 -0.17
C GLY A 136 2.60 8.01 -0.21
N SER A 137 1.88 9.12 -0.30
CA SER A 137 0.41 9.12 -0.38
C SER A 137 -0.11 8.47 -1.67
N PHE A 138 0.61 8.62 -2.78
CA PHE A 138 0.24 8.00 -4.06
C PHE A 138 0.29 6.48 -3.99
N LEU A 139 1.31 5.89 -3.37
CA LEU A 139 1.42 4.43 -3.22
C LEU A 139 0.29 3.88 -2.35
N VAL A 140 -0.07 4.58 -1.26
CA VAL A 140 -1.25 4.23 -0.44
C VAL A 140 -2.51 4.27 -1.29
N TRP A 141 -2.72 5.35 -2.05
CA TRP A 141 -3.87 5.47 -2.94
C TRP A 141 -3.90 4.36 -3.99
N LEU A 142 -2.77 4.06 -4.64
CA LEU A 142 -2.65 3.05 -5.68
C LEU A 142 -3.00 1.66 -5.13
N GLN A 143 -2.49 1.31 -3.94
CA GLN A 143 -2.84 0.07 -3.28
C GLN A 143 -4.34 -0.01 -2.99
N ASN A 144 -4.94 1.06 -2.47
CA ASN A 144 -6.36 1.07 -2.14
C ASN A 144 -7.24 0.99 -3.39
N ALA A 145 -6.89 1.73 -4.44
CA ALA A 145 -7.62 1.74 -5.71
C ALA A 145 -7.57 0.40 -6.46
N LEU A 146 -6.54 -0.42 -6.21
CA LEU A 146 -6.43 -1.76 -6.79
C LEU A 146 -7.05 -2.85 -5.90
N ASN A 147 -7.33 -2.55 -4.62
CA ASN A 147 -7.87 -3.49 -3.64
C ASN A 147 -9.29 -3.13 -3.19
N ASP A 148 -10.06 -2.41 -4.02
CA ASP A 148 -11.42 -1.93 -3.72
C ASP A 148 -12.53 -2.97 -4.00
N PHE A 149 -12.18 -4.25 -4.07
CA PHE A 149 -13.12 -5.34 -4.40
C PHE A 149 -14.20 -5.55 -3.33
N ASP A 150 -14.00 -5.05 -2.11
CA ASP A 150 -15.01 -5.03 -1.04
C ASP A 150 -16.12 -4.00 -1.27
N GLN A 151 -15.86 -2.96 -2.08
CA GLN A 151 -16.82 -1.95 -2.50
C GLN A 151 -17.68 -2.36 -3.70
N CYS A 152 -17.66 -3.65 -4.07
CA CYS A 152 -18.60 -4.25 -5.01
C CYS A 152 -20.04 -4.32 -4.45
N GLN A 153 -20.53 -3.26 -3.82
CA GLN A 153 -21.95 -3.02 -3.59
C GLN A 153 -22.52 -2.23 -4.78
N GLY A 154 -23.10 -2.96 -5.73
CA GLY A 154 -24.04 -2.40 -6.69
C GLY A 154 -23.40 -1.78 -7.92
N GLY A 155 -23.18 -2.60 -8.95
CA GLY A 155 -23.47 -2.17 -10.32
C GLY A 155 -24.96 -1.87 -10.46
N GLY A 156 -25.43 -0.79 -9.83
CA GLY A 156 -26.66 -0.13 -10.22
C GLY A 156 -26.42 0.46 -11.59
N ALA A 157 -27.26 0.10 -12.57
CA ALA A 157 -27.32 0.80 -13.83
C ALA A 157 -27.32 2.31 -13.53
N GLY A 158 -26.35 3.03 -14.09
CA GLY A 158 -26.28 4.48 -13.96
C GLY A 158 -27.59 5.08 -14.42
N GLN A 159 -28.39 5.55 -13.48
CA GLN A 159 -29.46 6.49 -13.74
C GLN A 159 -28.77 7.86 -13.75
N PHE A 160 -28.42 8.29 -14.96
CA PHE A 160 -28.09 9.68 -15.21
C PHE A 160 -29.41 10.44 -15.28
N ASP A 161 -29.61 11.37 -14.34
CA ASP A 161 -30.58 12.45 -14.47
C ASP A 161 -30.06 13.52 -15.46
#